data_AF-A0A3L9GVH5-F1
#
_entry.id   AF-A0A3L9GVH5-F1
#
_cell.length_a   1.000
_cell.length_b   1.000
_cell.length_c   1.000
_cell.angle_alpha   90.00
_cell.angle_beta   90.00
_cell.angle_gamma   90.00
#
_symmetry.space_group_name_H-M   'P 1'
#
loop_
_entity.id
_entity.type
_entity.pdbx_description
1 polymer ?
#
loop_
_entity_poly.entity_id
_entity_poly.type
_entity_poly.pdbx_seq_one_letter_code
_entity_poly.pdbx_strand_id
1 'polypeptide(L)'
;AGKGEINELVNLPDVVGMEIAINGEVFSLSHEAWQRELDFASGELRRNVVWRTSNGSGYTIASRRFVSADQLPLIALEITITPLDADASVLISTGIDATQTNHGRQHLDETQVRVFGQHLMQGSYTTQDGRSDVAISCCCKVSGDVQQCYTAKERRLLQHTSAQLHAGETMTLQKLVWIDWRDDRQAALDEWGSASLRQLEMCAQQSYDQLLAASTENWRQWWQKRRITVNGGEAHDQQALDYAL
;
A
#
# COMPACT_ATOMS: atom_id res chain seq x y z
N ALA A 1 -10.24 8.41 -20.78
CA ALA A 1 -9.79 9.67 -21.41
C ALA A 1 -11.01 10.44 -21.93
N GLY A 2 -10.93 11.75 -22.18
CA GLY A 2 -12.07 12.52 -22.71
C GLY A 2 -12.55 12.01 -24.08
N LYS A 3 -13.75 12.42 -24.52
CA LYS A 3 -14.25 12.10 -25.88
C LYS A 3 -13.25 12.58 -26.94
N GLY A 4 -12.65 11.65 -27.68
CA GLY A 4 -11.70 11.92 -28.77
C GLY A 4 -10.23 11.70 -28.41
N GLU A 5 -9.93 11.21 -27.21
CA GLU A 5 -8.56 10.98 -26.76
C GLU A 5 -8.11 9.51 -26.86
N ILE A 6 -6.80 9.29 -26.71
CA ILE A 6 -6.20 7.96 -26.70
C ILE A 6 -6.70 7.22 -25.45
N ASN A 7 -7.19 6.00 -25.63
CA ASN A 7 -7.48 5.12 -24.52
C ASN A 7 -6.17 4.63 -23.91
N GLU A 8 -5.93 4.97 -22.65
CA GLU A 8 -4.78 4.52 -21.87
C GLU A 8 -5.22 3.90 -20.54
N LEU A 9 -4.35 3.09 -19.93
CA LEU A 9 -4.58 2.55 -18.60
C LEU A 9 -4.52 3.68 -17.58
N VAL A 10 -5.59 3.87 -16.81
CA VAL A 10 -5.69 4.94 -15.82
C VAL A 10 -4.75 4.68 -14.64
N ASN A 11 -3.89 5.65 -14.31
CA ASN A 11 -3.16 5.69 -13.05
C ASN A 11 -4.14 6.03 -11.93
N LEU A 12 -4.54 5.01 -11.18
CA LEU A 12 -5.44 5.14 -10.04
C LEU A 12 -4.78 5.96 -8.91
N PRO A 13 -5.56 6.45 -7.93
CA PRO A 13 -5.04 7.05 -6.72
C PRO A 13 -3.93 6.24 -6.07
N ASP A 14 -2.88 6.89 -5.58
CA ASP A 14 -1.81 6.22 -4.86
C ASP A 14 -2.29 5.76 -3.48
N VAL A 15 -2.09 4.48 -3.22
CA VAL A 15 -2.47 3.80 -1.99
C VAL A 15 -1.26 3.26 -1.22
N VAL A 16 -0.05 3.42 -1.76
CA VAL A 16 1.19 2.91 -1.18
C VAL A 16 1.90 4.00 -0.38
N GLY A 17 1.75 5.27 -0.77
CA GLY A 17 2.40 6.42 -0.14
C GLY A 17 2.25 6.47 1.38
N MET A 18 3.38 6.68 2.06
CA MET A 18 3.48 6.94 3.50
C MET A 18 4.46 8.08 3.71
N GLU A 19 3.98 9.22 4.22
CA GLU A 19 4.84 10.28 4.72
C GLU A 19 5.18 9.98 6.17
N ILE A 20 6.47 9.96 6.50
CA ILE A 20 6.97 9.62 7.83
C ILE A 20 7.81 10.79 8.31
N ALA A 21 7.51 11.28 9.50
CA ALA A 21 8.35 12.24 10.20
C ALA A 21 8.71 11.70 11.57
N ILE A 22 9.98 11.84 11.96
CA ILE A 22 10.46 11.43 13.29
C ILE A 22 11.12 12.63 13.94
N ASN A 23 10.67 13.01 15.13
CA ASN A 23 11.08 14.23 15.83
C ASN A 23 10.98 15.50 14.96
N GLY A 24 10.00 15.54 14.05
CA GLY A 24 9.75 16.65 13.13
C GLY A 24 10.59 16.64 11.84
N GLU A 25 11.55 15.73 11.70
CA GLU A 25 12.35 15.56 10.48
C GLU A 25 11.67 14.54 9.55
N VAL A 26 11.41 14.94 8.29
CA VAL A 26 10.77 14.07 7.30
C VAL A 26 11.77 13.04 6.79
N PHE A 27 11.40 11.77 6.88
CA PHE A 27 12.17 10.66 6.33
C PHE A 27 12.31 10.82 4.81
N SER A 28 13.56 10.80 4.34
CA SER A 28 13.88 10.73 2.92
C SER A 28 15.10 9.84 2.73
N LEU A 29 15.11 9.07 1.64
CA LEU A 29 16.28 8.29 1.25
C LEU A 29 17.22 9.21 0.48
N SER A 30 18.35 9.57 1.07
CA SER A 30 19.34 10.44 0.44
C SER A 30 20.71 9.75 0.33
N HIS A 31 21.28 9.36 1.47
CA HIS A 31 22.66 8.87 1.58
C HIS A 31 22.78 7.56 2.37
N GLU A 32 21.67 7.06 2.89
CA GLU A 32 21.62 5.88 3.73
C GLU A 32 21.86 4.60 2.94
N ALA A 33 22.52 3.63 3.57
CA ALA A 33 22.52 2.27 3.06
C ALA A 33 21.13 1.66 3.27
N TRP A 34 20.54 1.14 2.20
CA TRP A 34 19.27 0.42 2.25
C TRP A 34 19.33 -0.83 1.40
N GLN A 35 18.55 -1.83 1.79
CA GLN A 35 18.32 -3.05 1.03
C GLN A 35 16.87 -3.07 0.55
N ARG A 36 16.65 -3.49 -0.68
CA ARG A 36 15.32 -3.79 -1.22
C ARG A 36 15.38 -5.09 -1.99
N GLU A 37 14.37 -5.92 -1.78
CA GLU A 37 14.32 -7.25 -2.31
C GLU A 37 12.90 -7.59 -2.74
N LEU A 38 12.76 -8.11 -3.95
CA LEU A 38 11.52 -8.72 -4.42
C LEU A 38 11.68 -10.24 -4.32
N ASP A 39 10.84 -10.86 -3.52
CA ASP A 39 10.79 -12.31 -3.37
C ASP A 39 9.88 -12.89 -4.46
N PHE A 40 10.48 -13.53 -5.47
CA PHE A 40 9.72 -14.08 -6.60
C PHE A 40 8.78 -15.22 -6.17
N ALA A 41 9.09 -15.93 -5.09
CA ALA A 41 8.27 -17.06 -4.64
C ALA A 41 6.93 -16.62 -4.02
N SER A 42 6.87 -15.41 -3.45
CA SER A 42 5.70 -14.88 -2.76
C SER A 42 5.11 -13.62 -3.39
N GLY A 43 5.88 -12.94 -4.25
CA GLY A 43 5.56 -11.60 -4.76
C GLY A 43 5.75 -10.49 -3.72
N GLU A 44 6.37 -10.78 -2.57
CA GLU A 44 6.59 -9.80 -1.51
C GLU A 44 7.78 -8.88 -1.83
N LEU A 45 7.55 -7.57 -1.75
CA LEU A 45 8.60 -6.57 -1.85
C LEU A 45 8.95 -6.04 -0.46
N ARG A 46 10.20 -6.29 -0.04
CA ARG A 46 10.77 -5.86 1.25
C ARG A 46 11.75 -4.72 1.06
N ARG A 47 11.83 -3.81 2.03
CA ARG A 47 12.85 -2.77 2.13
C ARG A 47 13.25 -2.57 3.59
N ASN A 48 14.55 -2.49 3.85
CA ASN A 48 15.11 -2.18 5.15
C ASN A 48 16.09 -1.01 5.03
N VAL A 49 16.00 -0.04 5.94
CA VAL A 49 16.93 1.08 6.03
C VAL A 49 17.27 1.36 7.49
N VAL A 50 18.54 1.65 7.74
CA VAL A 50 18.97 2.33 8.96
C VAL A 50 19.11 3.80 8.63
N TRP A 51 18.10 4.57 9.04
CA TRP A 51 18.03 6.00 8.79
C TRP A 51 18.67 6.78 9.94
N ARG A 52 19.41 7.85 9.61
CA ARG A 52 19.99 8.76 10.60
C ARG A 52 19.52 10.18 10.33
N THR A 53 18.98 10.83 11.34
CA THR A 53 18.61 12.24 11.27
C THR A 53 19.84 13.14 11.24
N SER A 54 19.62 14.41 10.87
CA SER A 54 20.64 15.46 10.88
C SER A 54 21.43 15.61 12.19
N ASN A 55 20.81 15.27 13.33
CA ASN A 55 21.43 15.30 14.66
C ASN A 55 22.15 13.99 15.06
N GLY A 56 22.20 12.99 14.17
CA GLY A 56 22.89 11.71 14.39
C GLY A 56 22.06 10.59 15.01
N SER A 57 20.79 10.82 15.37
CA SER A 57 19.91 9.78 15.93
C SER A 57 19.52 8.75 14.88
N GLY A 58 19.60 7.47 15.21
CA GLY A 58 19.38 6.34 14.33
C GLY A 58 18.02 5.68 14.51
N TYR A 59 17.47 5.19 13.41
CA TYR A 59 16.18 4.50 13.33
C TYR A 59 16.28 3.32 12.37
N THR A 60 15.74 2.17 12.74
CA THR A 60 15.47 1.10 11.77
C THR A 60 14.08 1.26 11.23
N ILE A 61 13.95 1.35 9.91
CA ILE A 61 12.68 1.42 9.21
C ILE A 61 12.64 0.25 8.22
N ALA A 62 11.68 -0.64 8.41
CA ALA A 62 11.43 -1.76 7.51
C ALA A 62 10.04 -1.65 6.91
N SER A 63 9.89 -1.88 5.61
CA SER A 63 8.58 -1.94 4.97
C SER A 63 8.47 -3.16 4.07
N ARG A 64 7.33 -3.83 4.13
CA ARG A 64 7.01 -4.97 3.26
C ARG A 64 5.63 -4.80 2.66
N ARG A 65 5.43 -5.26 1.42
CA ARG A 65 4.13 -5.24 0.76
C ARG A 65 4.01 -6.33 -0.30
N PHE A 66 2.78 -6.74 -0.57
CA PHE A 66 2.44 -7.60 -1.70
C PHE A 66 1.04 -7.25 -2.23
N VAL A 67 0.80 -7.60 -3.49
CA VAL A 67 -0.54 -7.66 -4.08
C VAL A 67 -0.95 -9.12 -4.04
N SER A 68 -2.15 -9.41 -3.51
CA SER A 68 -2.55 -10.79 -3.26
C SER A 68 -2.82 -11.54 -4.56
N ALA A 69 -2.19 -12.70 -4.72
CA ALA A 69 -2.51 -13.65 -5.78
C ALA A 69 -3.75 -14.50 -5.45
N ASP A 70 -4.20 -14.52 -4.18
CA ASP A 70 -5.38 -15.25 -3.72
C ASP A 70 -6.67 -14.41 -3.83
N GLN A 71 -6.59 -13.15 -3.39
CA GLN A 71 -7.69 -12.17 -3.46
C GLN A 71 -7.23 -10.97 -4.28
N LEU A 72 -7.40 -11.03 -5.60
CA LEU A 72 -6.81 -10.07 -6.55
C LEU A 72 -7.04 -8.56 -6.21
N PRO A 73 -8.18 -8.14 -5.63
CA PRO A 73 -8.38 -6.74 -5.21
C PRO A 73 -7.51 -6.27 -4.02
N LEU A 74 -6.92 -7.19 -3.26
CA LEU A 74 -6.25 -6.91 -1.99
C LEU A 74 -4.77 -6.54 -2.18
N ILE A 75 -4.38 -5.45 -1.54
CA ILE A 75 -2.98 -5.06 -1.32
C ILE A 75 -2.75 -4.97 0.19
N ALA A 76 -1.67 -5.59 0.66
CA ALA A 76 -1.25 -5.50 2.06
C ALA A 76 0.12 -4.84 2.16
N LEU A 77 0.24 -3.89 3.08
CA LEU A 77 1.47 -3.19 3.40
C LEU A 77 1.70 -3.25 4.91
N GLU A 78 2.96 -3.32 5.30
CA GLU A 78 3.38 -3.17 6.69
C GLU A 78 4.64 -2.32 6.73
N ILE A 79 4.70 -1.42 7.71
CA ILE A 79 5.90 -0.68 8.06
C ILE A 79 6.19 -0.82 9.55
N THR A 80 7.45 -1.01 9.90
CA THR A 80 7.94 -0.98 11.26
C THR A 80 8.97 0.13 11.43
N ILE A 81 8.93 0.81 12.56
CA ILE A 81 9.87 1.88 12.92
C ILE A 81 10.34 1.62 14.34
N THR A 82 11.66 1.56 14.52
CA THR A 82 12.31 1.37 15.83
C THR A 82 13.39 2.44 16.01
N PRO A 83 13.27 3.35 16.99
CA PRO A 83 14.36 4.24 17.35
C PRO A 83 15.48 3.45 18.04
N LEU A 84 16.72 3.74 17.67
CA LEU A 84 17.89 2.98 18.13
C LEU A 84 18.57 3.62 19.34
N ASP A 85 18.63 4.95 19.38
CA ASP A 85 19.51 5.66 20.29
C ASP A 85 18.77 6.38 21.44
N ALA A 86 17.53 6.82 21.21
CA ALA A 86 16.75 7.60 22.17
C ALA A 86 15.25 7.51 21.87
N ASP A 87 14.43 7.95 22.83
CA ASP A 87 12.99 8.07 22.64
C ASP A 87 12.64 8.98 21.47
N ALA A 88 11.54 8.69 20.78
CA ALA A 88 11.18 9.36 19.54
C ALA A 88 9.67 9.59 19.40
N SER A 89 9.32 10.76 18.88
CA SER A 89 7.97 11.05 18.39
C SER A 89 7.90 10.68 16.91
N VAL A 90 7.02 9.77 16.53
CA VAL A 90 6.82 9.35 15.14
C VAL A 90 5.45 9.80 14.63
N LEU A 91 5.40 10.39 13.45
CA LEU A 91 4.21 10.73 12.70
C LEU A 91 4.20 9.96 11.37
N ILE A 92 3.12 9.24 11.09
CA ILE A 92 2.89 8.59 9.79
C ILE A 92 1.58 9.09 9.20
N SER A 93 1.63 9.60 7.97
CA SER A 93 0.46 9.97 7.17
C SER A 93 0.33 9.05 5.97
N THR A 94 -0.80 8.34 5.85
CA THR A 94 -1.06 7.43 4.72
C THR A 94 -2.55 7.28 4.45
N GLY A 95 -2.91 6.99 3.21
CA GLY A 95 -4.31 6.79 2.82
C GLY A 95 -4.46 6.67 1.32
N ILE A 96 -5.37 7.43 0.74
CA ILE A 96 -5.68 7.46 -0.69
C ILE A 96 -5.30 8.84 -1.23
N ASP A 97 -4.32 8.90 -2.12
CA ASP A 97 -3.91 10.13 -2.81
C ASP A 97 -4.41 10.12 -4.26
N ALA A 98 -5.51 10.83 -4.52
CA ALA A 98 -6.11 10.95 -5.85
C ALA A 98 -5.58 12.15 -6.64
N THR A 99 -4.37 12.64 -6.34
CA THR A 99 -3.67 13.66 -7.13
C THR A 99 -2.87 13.10 -8.30
N GLN A 100 -2.80 11.76 -8.43
CA GLN A 100 -2.14 11.06 -9.52
C GLN A 100 -2.67 11.47 -10.91
N THR A 101 -1.77 11.49 -11.88
CA THR A 101 -2.08 11.78 -13.29
C THR A 101 -1.39 10.79 -14.23
N ASN A 102 -1.93 10.65 -15.44
CA ASN A 102 -1.22 10.08 -16.58
C ASN A 102 -0.65 11.22 -17.41
N HIS A 103 0.66 11.32 -17.50
CA HIS A 103 1.31 12.35 -18.33
C HIS A 103 0.76 13.78 -18.08
N GLY A 104 0.45 14.11 -16.83
CA GLY A 104 -0.10 15.41 -16.41
C GLY A 104 -1.63 15.57 -16.55
N ARG A 105 -2.36 14.50 -16.91
CA ARG A 105 -3.81 14.50 -17.08
C ARG A 105 -4.51 13.63 -16.03
N GLN A 106 -5.57 14.18 -15.44
CA GLN A 106 -6.48 13.44 -14.58
C GLN A 106 -7.46 12.62 -15.41
N HIS A 107 -7.85 11.46 -14.90
CA HIS A 107 -8.72 10.51 -15.58
C HIS A 107 -9.94 10.09 -14.76
N LEU A 108 -10.02 10.57 -13.52
CA LEU A 108 -10.99 10.15 -12.52
C LEU A 108 -11.64 11.38 -11.88
N ASP A 109 -12.96 11.44 -12.01
CA ASP A 109 -13.79 12.38 -11.29
C ASP A 109 -14.12 11.78 -9.92
N GLU A 110 -13.94 12.58 -8.86
CA GLU A 110 -14.22 12.17 -7.49
C GLU A 110 -15.73 12.21 -7.25
N THR A 111 -16.33 11.06 -6.93
CA THR A 111 -17.78 10.97 -6.70
C THR A 111 -18.13 11.01 -5.23
N GLN A 112 -17.37 10.28 -4.40
CA GLN A 112 -17.60 10.20 -2.96
C GLN A 112 -16.30 9.88 -2.23
N VAL A 113 -15.99 10.65 -1.18
CA VAL A 113 -14.84 10.40 -0.29
C VAL A 113 -15.32 10.43 1.16
N ARG A 114 -15.08 9.34 1.89
CA ARG A 114 -15.65 9.15 3.25
C ARG A 114 -14.72 8.40 4.18
N VAL A 115 -14.84 8.72 5.48
CA VAL A 115 -14.30 7.93 6.60
C VAL A 115 -15.46 7.26 7.32
N PHE A 116 -15.41 5.95 7.51
CA PHE A 116 -16.42 5.17 8.23
C PHE A 116 -15.86 4.66 9.55
N GLY A 117 -16.64 4.80 10.62
CA GLY A 117 -16.30 4.29 11.95
C GLY A 117 -14.95 4.75 12.51
N GLN A 118 -14.39 5.86 12.00
CA GLN A 118 -13.05 6.37 12.33
C GLN A 118 -11.90 5.34 12.12
N HIS A 119 -12.02 4.42 11.17
CA HIS A 119 -10.94 3.47 10.86
C HIS A 119 -10.92 2.99 9.40
N LEU A 120 -12.03 3.11 8.66
CA LEU A 120 -12.11 2.79 7.24
C LEU A 120 -12.15 4.08 6.41
N MET A 121 -11.39 4.11 5.33
CA MET A 121 -11.38 5.19 4.35
C MET A 121 -11.85 4.63 3.01
N GLN A 122 -12.73 5.35 2.31
CA GLN A 122 -13.12 5.00 0.94
C GLN A 122 -13.15 6.23 0.04
N GLY A 123 -12.52 6.10 -1.12
CA GLY A 123 -12.70 6.98 -2.27
C GLY A 123 -13.40 6.24 -3.39
N SER A 124 -14.51 6.78 -3.89
CA SER A 124 -15.20 6.33 -5.10
C SER A 124 -14.97 7.35 -6.22
N TYR A 125 -14.70 6.83 -7.40
CA TYR A 125 -14.31 7.61 -8.57
C TYR A 125 -15.03 7.09 -9.81
N THR A 126 -15.26 7.96 -10.79
CA THR A 126 -15.77 7.58 -12.11
C THR A 126 -14.75 8.01 -13.16
N THR A 127 -14.49 7.14 -14.14
CA THR A 127 -13.64 7.49 -15.28
C THR A 127 -14.25 8.65 -16.05
N GLN A 128 -13.44 9.58 -16.56
CA GLN A 128 -13.94 10.77 -17.26
C GLN A 128 -14.70 10.48 -18.57
N ASP A 129 -14.55 9.28 -19.14
CA ASP A 129 -15.39 8.82 -20.26
C ASP A 129 -16.77 8.30 -19.79
N GLY A 130 -17.01 8.25 -18.49
CA GLY A 130 -18.22 7.78 -17.84
C GLY A 130 -18.44 6.27 -17.88
N ARG A 131 -17.44 5.49 -18.32
CA ARG A 131 -17.60 4.04 -18.57
C ARG A 131 -17.43 3.16 -17.35
N SER A 132 -16.63 3.58 -16.38
CA SER A 132 -16.32 2.73 -15.23
C SER A 132 -16.33 3.53 -13.94
N ASP A 133 -16.69 2.86 -12.86
CA ASP A 133 -16.52 3.34 -11.50
C ASP A 133 -15.41 2.52 -10.81
N VAL A 134 -14.66 3.16 -9.92
CA VAL A 134 -13.59 2.57 -9.12
C VAL A 134 -13.81 2.92 -7.67
N ALA A 135 -13.76 1.93 -6.78
CA ALA A 135 -13.81 2.10 -5.34
C ALA A 135 -12.48 1.64 -4.74
N ILE A 136 -11.85 2.54 -4.00
CA ILE A 136 -10.62 2.26 -3.26
C ILE A 136 -10.97 2.38 -1.79
N SER A 137 -10.88 1.26 -1.08
CA SER A 137 -11.10 1.20 0.36
C SER A 137 -9.79 0.89 1.05
N CYS A 138 -9.44 1.56 2.15
CA CYS A 138 -8.30 1.17 2.95
C CYS A 138 -8.53 1.37 4.45
N CYS A 139 -7.79 0.59 5.24
CA CYS A 139 -7.79 0.68 6.69
C CYS A 139 -6.37 0.47 7.21
N CYS A 140 -6.07 1.04 8.38
CA CYS A 140 -4.78 0.88 9.02
C CYS A 140 -4.96 0.30 10.43
N LYS A 141 -4.14 -0.69 10.79
CA LYS A 141 -3.99 -1.21 12.14
C LYS A 141 -2.60 -0.83 12.65
N VAL A 142 -2.55 -0.18 13.80
CA VAL A 142 -1.31 0.32 14.39
C VAL A 142 -1.12 -0.31 15.76
N SER A 143 0.10 -0.75 16.08
CA SER A 143 0.45 -1.28 17.39
C SER A 143 0.74 -0.16 18.39
N GLY A 144 0.53 -0.43 19.68
CA GLY A 144 0.85 0.48 20.77
C GLY A 144 -0.23 1.52 21.04
N ASP A 145 0.07 2.45 21.94
CA ASP A 145 -0.79 3.60 22.23
C ASP A 145 -0.49 4.72 21.23
N VAL A 146 -1.48 5.03 20.39
CA VAL A 146 -1.32 5.98 19.28
C VAL A 146 -2.50 6.93 19.21
N GLN A 147 -2.23 8.14 18.72
CA GLN A 147 -3.27 9.12 18.40
C GLN A 147 -3.51 9.12 16.90
N GLN A 148 -4.79 9.09 16.50
CA GLN A 148 -5.19 9.00 15.09
C GLN A 148 -6.17 10.11 14.74
N CYS A 149 -5.99 10.71 13.57
CA CYS A 149 -6.97 11.59 12.97
C CYS A 149 -7.01 11.41 11.45
N TYR A 150 -8.06 11.95 10.82
CA TYR A 150 -8.30 11.78 9.40
C TYR A 150 -8.51 13.14 8.72
N THR A 151 -8.01 13.27 7.49
CA THR A 151 -8.23 14.46 6.67
C THR A 151 -8.72 14.07 5.28
N ALA A 152 -9.62 14.90 4.73
CA ALA A 152 -10.06 14.84 3.35
C ALA A 152 -9.83 16.23 2.73
N LYS A 153 -8.68 16.41 2.08
CA LYS A 153 -8.26 17.72 1.54
C LYS A 153 -7.46 17.51 0.26
N GLU A 154 -7.62 18.40 -0.72
CA GLU A 154 -6.80 18.40 -1.95
C GLU A 154 -6.78 17.03 -2.65
N ARG A 155 -7.94 16.34 -2.72
CA ARG A 155 -8.09 14.99 -3.30
C ARG A 155 -7.27 13.91 -2.57
N ARG A 156 -6.89 14.15 -1.32
CA ARG A 156 -6.26 13.16 -0.45
C ARG A 156 -7.17 12.83 0.72
N LEU A 157 -7.40 11.54 0.93
CA LEU A 157 -8.08 11.00 2.11
C LEU A 157 -7.03 10.26 2.94
N LEU A 158 -6.56 10.87 4.03
CA LEU A 158 -5.42 10.38 4.79
C LEU A 158 -5.78 10.09 6.25
N GLN A 159 -5.19 9.03 6.79
CA GLN A 159 -5.02 8.83 8.21
C GLN A 159 -3.67 9.39 8.64
N HIS A 160 -3.66 10.12 9.75
CA HIS A 160 -2.45 10.57 10.43
C HIS A 160 -2.35 9.83 11.76
N THR A 161 -1.18 9.26 12.03
CA THR A 161 -0.90 8.44 13.21
C THR A 161 0.30 9.02 13.95
N SER A 162 0.13 9.38 15.22
CA SER A 162 1.20 9.86 16.09
C SER A 162 1.47 8.87 17.21
N ALA A 163 2.74 8.55 17.45
CA ALA A 163 3.21 7.65 18.48
C ALA A 163 4.42 8.25 19.22
N GLN A 164 4.53 7.96 20.51
CA GLN A 164 5.75 8.15 21.30
C GLN A 164 6.37 6.78 21.54
N LEU A 165 7.63 6.60 21.17
CA LEU A 165 8.34 5.33 21.29
C LEU A 165 9.54 5.49 22.19
N HIS A 166 9.75 4.53 23.08
CA HIS A 166 11.02 4.42 23.80
C HIS A 166 12.13 3.86 22.90
N ALA A 167 13.39 4.17 23.22
CA ALA A 167 14.52 3.56 22.53
C ALA A 167 14.42 2.01 22.51
N GLY A 168 14.51 1.41 21.33
CA GLY A 168 14.36 -0.03 21.10
C GLY A 168 12.91 -0.52 20.97
N GLU A 169 11.90 0.32 21.21
CA GLU A 169 10.49 -0.03 21.02
C GLU A 169 10.10 0.07 19.55
N THR A 170 9.43 -0.96 19.03
CA THR A 170 8.98 -0.99 17.63
C THR A 170 7.51 -0.64 17.51
N MET A 171 7.17 0.41 16.75
CA MET A 171 5.82 0.55 16.21
C MET A 171 5.66 -0.21 14.91
N THR A 172 4.48 -0.78 14.69
CA THR A 172 4.08 -1.43 13.45
C THR A 172 2.78 -0.80 12.96
N LEU A 173 2.75 -0.39 11.69
CA LEU A 173 1.53 0.00 10.99
C LEU A 173 1.31 -0.98 9.84
N GLN A 174 0.21 -1.73 9.90
CA GLN A 174 -0.31 -2.54 8.81
C GLN A 174 -1.40 -1.75 8.09
N LYS A 175 -1.30 -1.63 6.77
CA LYS A 175 -2.32 -1.04 5.91
C LYS A 175 -2.84 -2.09 4.95
N LEU A 176 -4.16 -2.24 4.88
CA LEU A 176 -4.84 -3.04 3.88
C LEU A 176 -5.59 -2.14 2.92
N VAL A 177 -5.58 -2.50 1.65
CA VAL A 177 -6.27 -1.78 0.58
C VAL A 177 -7.07 -2.78 -0.24
N TRP A 178 -8.30 -2.43 -0.56
CA TRP A 178 -9.16 -3.16 -1.48
C TRP A 178 -9.52 -2.24 -2.65
N ILE A 179 -9.18 -2.65 -3.87
CA ILE A 179 -9.47 -1.91 -5.10
C ILE A 179 -10.49 -2.70 -5.92
N ASP A 180 -11.69 -2.16 -6.04
CA ASP A 180 -12.75 -2.73 -6.84
C ASP A 180 -13.12 -1.79 -8.00
N TRP A 181 -13.62 -2.35 -9.09
CA TRP A 181 -14.08 -1.59 -10.25
C TRP A 181 -15.27 -2.25 -10.91
N ARG A 182 -16.06 -1.45 -11.63
CA ARG A 182 -17.21 -1.93 -12.41
C ARG A 182 -17.40 -1.08 -13.67
N ASP A 183 -17.91 -1.69 -14.73
CA ASP A 183 -18.40 -1.00 -15.92
C ASP A 183 -19.94 -1.04 -16.05
N ASP A 184 -20.59 -1.98 -15.35
CA ASP A 184 -22.03 -1.96 -15.12
C ASP A 184 -22.37 -1.21 -13.83
N ARG A 185 -23.51 -0.51 -13.84
CA ARG A 185 -24.03 0.24 -12.68
C ARG A 185 -25.37 -0.32 -12.24
N GLN A 186 -25.53 -1.65 -12.26
CA GLN A 186 -26.78 -2.27 -11.83
C GLN A 186 -27.06 -2.03 -10.34
N ALA A 187 -26.04 -2.20 -9.50
CA ALA A 187 -26.10 -1.86 -8.08
C ALA A 187 -25.90 -0.34 -7.87
N ALA A 188 -26.59 0.22 -6.87
CA ALA A 188 -26.34 1.60 -6.45
C ALA A 188 -24.90 1.79 -5.96
N LEU A 189 -24.33 2.98 -6.12
CA LEU A 189 -22.94 3.28 -5.73
C LEU A 189 -22.67 2.94 -4.26
N ASP A 190 -23.56 3.35 -3.36
CA ASP A 190 -23.42 3.10 -1.91
C ASP A 190 -23.50 1.59 -1.57
N GLU A 191 -24.33 0.82 -2.29
CA GLU A 191 -24.44 -0.63 -2.08
C GLU A 191 -23.17 -1.37 -2.48
N TRP A 192 -22.66 -1.05 -3.68
CA TRP A 192 -21.41 -1.61 -4.21
C TRP A 192 -20.19 -1.19 -3.38
N GLY A 193 -20.09 0.09 -3.03
CA GLY A 193 -19.04 0.60 -2.15
C GLY A 193 -19.06 -0.05 -0.77
N SER A 194 -20.25 -0.29 -0.20
CA SER A 194 -20.39 -1.02 1.05
C SER A 194 -19.99 -2.49 0.94
N ALA A 195 -20.18 -3.13 -0.22
CA ALA A 195 -19.72 -4.50 -0.46
C ALA A 195 -18.18 -4.59 -0.45
N SER A 196 -17.51 -3.63 -1.11
CA SER A 196 -16.04 -3.51 -1.07
C SER A 196 -15.50 -3.31 0.35
N LEU A 197 -16.15 -2.47 1.16
CA LEU A 197 -15.76 -2.26 2.57
C LEU A 197 -15.86 -3.54 3.39
N ARG A 198 -16.93 -4.32 3.22
CA ARG A 198 -17.09 -5.60 3.93
C ARG A 198 -15.99 -6.60 3.61
N GLN A 199 -15.54 -6.67 2.35
CA GLN A 199 -14.41 -7.53 1.96
C GLN A 199 -13.11 -7.09 2.63
N LEU A 200 -12.84 -5.78 2.67
CA LEU A 200 -11.69 -5.22 3.37
C LEU A 200 -11.74 -5.54 4.88
N GLU A 201 -12.89 -5.38 5.53
CA GLU A 201 -13.08 -5.69 6.96
C GLU A 201 -12.83 -7.17 7.27
N MET A 202 -13.27 -8.08 6.39
CA MET A 202 -12.97 -9.51 6.51
C MET A 202 -11.46 -9.79 6.40
N CYS A 203 -10.77 -9.13 5.48
CA CYS A 203 -9.31 -9.21 5.37
C CYS A 203 -8.61 -8.66 6.62
N ALA A 204 -9.14 -7.59 7.22
CA ALA A 204 -8.58 -6.94 8.40
C ALA A 204 -8.64 -7.81 9.68
N GLN A 205 -9.41 -8.90 9.68
CA GLN A 205 -9.40 -9.90 10.76
C GLN A 205 -8.16 -10.81 10.72
N GLN A 206 -7.37 -10.77 9.65
CA GLN A 206 -6.18 -11.59 9.46
C GLN A 206 -4.91 -10.76 9.65
N SER A 207 -3.82 -11.41 10.08
CA SER A 207 -2.50 -10.77 10.12
C SER A 207 -1.92 -10.63 8.71
N TYR A 208 -0.93 -9.74 8.56
CA TYR A 208 -0.15 -9.62 7.32
C TYR A 208 0.39 -10.98 6.86
N ASP A 209 0.99 -11.75 7.77
CA ASP A 209 1.60 -13.05 7.46
C ASP A 209 0.57 -14.10 7.01
N GLN A 210 -0.64 -14.07 7.57
CA GLN A 210 -1.73 -14.96 7.14
C GLN A 210 -2.16 -14.65 5.70
N LEU A 211 -2.34 -13.37 5.38
CA LEU A 211 -2.69 -12.93 4.03
C LEU A 211 -1.57 -13.25 3.04
N LEU A 212 -0.30 -13.05 3.43
CA LEU A 212 0.86 -13.37 2.61
C LEU A 212 0.97 -14.88 2.38
N ALA A 213 0.71 -15.71 3.38
CA ALA A 213 0.76 -17.16 3.26
C ALA A 213 -0.26 -17.68 2.22
N ALA A 214 -1.49 -17.13 2.23
CA ALA A 214 -2.51 -17.45 1.22
C ALA A 214 -2.06 -17.05 -0.20
N SER A 215 -1.51 -15.84 -0.37
CA SER A 215 -0.95 -15.39 -1.64
C SER A 215 0.24 -16.25 -2.12
N THR A 216 1.13 -16.63 -1.20
CA THR A 216 2.32 -17.44 -1.48
C THR A 216 1.95 -18.85 -1.94
N GLU A 217 0.88 -19.43 -1.38
CA GLU A 217 0.39 -20.73 -1.85
C GLU A 217 -0.09 -20.66 -3.31
N ASN A 218 -0.75 -19.57 -3.71
CA ASN A 218 -1.15 -19.37 -5.10
C ASN A 218 0.09 -19.25 -6.02
N TRP A 219 1.08 -18.44 -5.64
CA TRP A 219 2.35 -18.32 -6.36
C TRP A 219 3.07 -19.66 -6.48
N ARG A 220 3.11 -20.47 -5.42
CA ARG A 220 3.72 -21.80 -5.44
C ARG A 220 3.09 -22.68 -6.51
N GLN A 221 1.76 -22.69 -6.61
CA GLN A 221 1.02 -23.46 -7.63
C GLN A 221 1.33 -22.96 -9.05
N TRP A 222 1.49 -21.65 -9.22
CA TRP A 222 1.85 -21.06 -10.50
C TRP A 222 3.28 -21.43 -10.90
N TRP A 223 4.25 -21.23 -10.01
CA TRP A 223 5.66 -21.55 -10.25
C TRP A 223 5.88 -23.03 -10.55
N GLN A 224 5.20 -23.94 -9.84
CA GLN A 224 5.30 -25.39 -10.13
C GLN A 224 4.92 -25.74 -11.57
N LYS A 225 4.02 -24.98 -12.19
CA LYS A 225 3.52 -25.25 -13.55
C LYS A 225 4.28 -24.46 -14.62
N ARG A 226 4.91 -23.34 -14.25
CA ARG A 226 5.42 -22.35 -15.20
C ARG A 226 6.92 -22.10 -15.09
N ARG A 227 7.57 -22.47 -13.98
CA ARG A 227 9.00 -22.21 -13.80
C ARG A 227 9.82 -22.97 -14.83
N ILE A 228 10.69 -22.25 -15.53
CA ILE A 228 11.67 -22.83 -16.44
C ILE A 228 12.99 -22.97 -15.67
N THR A 229 13.57 -24.17 -15.68
CA THR A 229 14.89 -24.40 -15.07
C THR A 229 15.98 -24.20 -16.13
N VAL A 230 16.92 -23.30 -15.86
CA VAL A 230 18.08 -23.03 -16.70
C VAL A 230 19.20 -23.98 -16.30
N ASN A 231 19.56 -24.89 -17.22
CA ASN A 231 20.74 -25.73 -17.05
C ASN A 231 21.98 -24.96 -17.54
N GLY A 232 22.53 -24.11 -16.66
CA GLY A 232 23.73 -23.31 -16.89
C GLY A 232 24.62 -23.27 -15.65
N GLY A 233 25.87 -22.82 -15.79
CA GLY A 233 26.80 -22.70 -14.66
C GLY A 233 26.57 -21.47 -13.79
N GLU A 234 25.80 -20.49 -14.26
CA GLU A 234 25.64 -19.18 -13.64
C GLU A 234 24.25 -19.04 -13.00
N ALA A 235 24.19 -18.81 -11.68
CA ALA A 235 22.93 -18.64 -10.95
C ALA A 235 22.14 -17.40 -11.41
N HIS A 236 22.83 -16.39 -11.97
CA HIS A 236 22.20 -15.17 -12.47
C HIS A 236 21.24 -15.43 -13.63
N ASP A 237 21.54 -16.40 -14.50
CA ASP A 237 20.67 -16.72 -15.65
C ASP A 237 19.30 -17.23 -15.18
N GLN A 238 19.28 -18.07 -14.14
CA GLN A 238 18.04 -18.55 -13.53
C GLN A 238 17.26 -17.39 -12.90
N GLN A 239 17.94 -16.49 -12.18
CA GLN A 239 17.31 -15.34 -11.54
C GLN A 239 16.70 -14.37 -12.58
N ALA A 240 17.41 -14.11 -13.68
CA ALA A 240 16.92 -13.25 -14.75
C ALA A 240 15.68 -13.84 -15.43
N LEU A 241 15.66 -15.17 -15.63
CA LEU A 241 14.48 -15.84 -16.19
C LEU A 241 13.31 -15.85 -15.20
N ASP A 242 13.56 -16.12 -13.92
CA ASP A 242 12.52 -16.05 -12.87
C ASP A 242 11.96 -14.61 -12.74
N TYR A 243 12.75 -13.56 -12.98
CA TYR A 243 12.24 -12.19 -13.00
C TYR A 243 11.34 -11.87 -14.21
N ALA A 244 11.58 -12.52 -15.35
CA ALA A 244 10.91 -12.23 -16.61
C ALA A 244 9.61 -13.03 -16.82
N LEU A 245 9.39 -14.09 -16.05
CA LEU A 245 8.20 -14.96 -16.09
C LEU A 245 7.03 -14.33 -15.34
#